data_AF-A0A7X8AR95-F1
#
_entry.id   AF-A0A7X8AR95-F1
#
_cell.length_a   1.000
_cell.length_b   1.000
_cell.length_c   1.000
_cell.angle_alpha   90.00
_cell.angle_beta   90.00
_cell.angle_gamma   90.00
#
_symmetry.space_group_name_H-M   'P 1'
#
loop_
_entity.id
_entity.type
_entity.pdbx_description
1 polymer ?
#
loop_
_entity_poly.entity_id
_entity_poly.type
_entity_poly.pdbx_seq_one_letter_code
_entity_poly.pdbx_strand_id
1 'polypeptide(L)'
;LSFTLIHDHFGFSYDQISIAFSKLEGLGLMRSFYVEYNEFSEYVLELYAPKDPAAFSQDQIFMNLLNDVLGPRHTQDLLSLFTLDRETLNKEEVTSTFAEIYADRIFDIKGDDLYKGEPLENVVGNIKFEFDRAAFVNILTRERKILPSALSAEELKKAEQMAGLYNLTEVATAERVGDFYDALQPFGARVDFVAMNKHLQELVKYPVLSKPLRRPVQELAGESQKIKRINLMETYSPVEFLQYLNEGTKIAPADYNILTTLSHDYNLLSPVINALVYYTLYHNNNELIRALVEKNASLLARNKVTTALDALDTLERPIKKRGRAPKKAPILNDDKKEEATPQVDDLDDPIWDELKKLK
;
A
#
# COMPACT_ATOMS: atom_id res chain seq x y z
N LEU A 1 13.43 -23.71 -18.91
CA LEU A 1 12.28 -24.65 -19.07
C LEU A 1 11.45 -24.17 -20.25
N SER A 2 11.06 -25.04 -21.19
CA SER A 2 10.09 -24.65 -22.22
C SER A 2 8.66 -24.76 -21.68
N PHE A 3 7.74 -23.91 -22.16
CA PHE A 3 6.32 -23.99 -21.80
C PHE A 3 5.70 -25.35 -22.17
N THR A 4 6.22 -26.02 -23.21
CA THR A 4 5.88 -27.40 -23.53
C THR A 4 6.13 -28.35 -22.38
N LEU A 5 7.24 -28.20 -21.65
CA LEU A 5 7.58 -29.05 -20.52
C LEU A 5 6.61 -28.85 -19.35
N ILE A 6 6.15 -27.62 -19.12
CA ILE A 6 5.14 -27.31 -18.10
C ILE A 6 3.78 -27.91 -18.49
N HIS A 7 3.40 -27.80 -19.78
CA HIS A 7 2.19 -28.42 -20.31
C HIS A 7 2.22 -29.95 -20.13
N ASP A 8 3.34 -30.59 -20.50
CA ASP A 8 3.48 -32.05 -20.46
C ASP A 8 3.47 -32.59 -19.03
N HIS A 9 4.07 -31.88 -18.07
CA HIS A 9 4.14 -32.32 -16.67
C HIS A 9 2.87 -32.02 -15.86
N PHE A 10 2.24 -30.86 -16.07
CA PHE A 10 1.11 -30.41 -15.26
C PHE A 10 -0.24 -30.48 -15.98
N GLY A 11 -0.25 -30.75 -17.28
CA GLY A 11 -1.47 -30.79 -18.10
C GLY A 11 -2.12 -29.42 -18.32
N PHE A 12 -1.45 -28.32 -17.95
CA PHE A 12 -2.00 -26.97 -18.10
C PHE A 12 -1.85 -26.45 -19.51
N SER A 13 -2.93 -25.95 -20.10
CA SER A 13 -2.85 -25.21 -21.36
C SER A 13 -2.02 -23.93 -21.20
N TYR A 14 -1.51 -23.38 -22.31
CA TYR A 14 -0.78 -22.10 -22.30
C TYR A 14 -1.57 -20.98 -21.60
N ASP A 15 -2.88 -20.90 -21.86
CA ASP A 15 -3.76 -19.93 -21.20
C ASP A 15 -3.84 -20.15 -19.68
N GLN A 16 -3.93 -21.40 -19.24
CA GLN A 16 -3.95 -21.74 -17.82
C GLN A 16 -2.62 -21.40 -17.13
N ILE A 17 -1.50 -21.63 -17.80
CA ILE A 17 -0.17 -21.26 -17.30
C ILE A 17 -0.08 -19.73 -17.16
N SER A 18 -0.49 -18.98 -18.18
CA SER A 18 -0.50 -17.51 -18.15
C SER A 18 -1.36 -16.95 -17.01
N ILE A 19 -2.56 -17.50 -16.80
CA ILE A 19 -3.45 -17.12 -15.70
C ILE A 19 -2.81 -17.47 -14.34
N ALA A 20 -2.17 -18.62 -14.21
CA ALA A 20 -1.51 -19.03 -12.98
C ALA A 20 -0.31 -18.12 -12.66
N PHE A 21 0.50 -17.79 -13.66
CA PHE A 21 1.63 -16.86 -13.53
C PHE A 21 1.16 -15.49 -13.07
N SER A 22 0.11 -14.95 -13.71
CA SER A 22 -0.48 -13.67 -13.33
C SER A 22 -0.96 -13.66 -11.86
N LYS A 23 -1.48 -14.80 -11.35
CA LYS A 23 -1.88 -14.92 -9.94
C LYS A 23 -0.67 -14.96 -9.00
N LEU A 24 0.38 -15.71 -9.34
CA LEU A 24 1.61 -15.78 -8.54
C LEU A 24 2.33 -14.44 -8.49
N GLU A 25 2.39 -13.74 -9.62
CA GLU A 25 2.89 -12.37 -9.72
C GLU A 25 2.06 -11.41 -8.88
N GLY A 26 0.73 -11.50 -8.98
CA GLY A 26 -0.20 -10.66 -8.22
C GLY A 26 -0.11 -10.84 -6.70
N LEU A 27 0.28 -12.03 -6.25
CA LEU A 27 0.52 -12.40 -4.84
C LEU A 27 1.97 -12.12 -4.38
N GLY A 28 2.87 -11.73 -5.28
CA GLY A 28 4.28 -11.46 -4.97
C GLY A 28 5.13 -12.71 -4.75
N LEU A 29 4.66 -13.88 -5.21
CA LEU A 29 5.38 -15.15 -5.13
C LEU A 29 6.30 -15.39 -6.33
N MET A 30 6.18 -14.56 -7.38
CA MET A 30 6.96 -14.67 -8.59
C MET A 30 7.15 -13.30 -9.25
N ARG A 31 8.26 -13.12 -9.97
CA ARG A 31 8.41 -12.08 -11.00
C ARG A 31 8.78 -12.73 -12.32
N SER A 32 8.18 -12.23 -13.39
CA SER A 32 8.50 -12.64 -14.75
C SER A 32 9.22 -11.52 -15.49
N PHE A 33 10.23 -11.89 -16.25
CA PHE A 33 10.98 -11.02 -17.15
C PHE A 33 10.98 -11.67 -18.53
N TYR A 34 10.77 -10.87 -19.56
CA TYR A 34 10.81 -11.33 -20.95
C TYR A 34 12.06 -10.76 -21.63
N VAL A 35 12.84 -11.64 -22.24
CA VAL A 35 14.06 -11.29 -22.98
C VAL A 35 13.90 -11.79 -24.41
N GLU A 36 14.08 -10.90 -25.37
CA GLU A 36 13.97 -11.20 -26.78
C GLU A 36 15.37 -11.24 -27.41
N TYR A 37 15.71 -12.38 -28.02
CA TYR A 37 16.93 -12.56 -28.81
C TYR A 37 16.56 -12.66 -30.30
N ASN A 38 17.54 -12.50 -31.18
CA ASN A 38 17.30 -12.53 -32.62
C ASN A 38 16.69 -13.86 -33.14
N GLU A 39 16.92 -14.97 -32.42
CA GLU A 39 16.52 -16.31 -32.86
C GLU A 39 15.43 -16.96 -31.99
N PHE A 40 15.24 -16.46 -30.77
CA PHE A 40 14.25 -16.98 -29.82
C PHE A 40 13.93 -15.95 -28.73
N SER A 41 12.88 -16.22 -27.97
CA SER A 41 12.51 -15.42 -26.81
C SER A 41 12.53 -16.27 -25.55
N GLU A 42 12.90 -15.67 -24.43
CA GLU A 42 13.05 -16.33 -23.14
C GLU A 42 12.21 -15.63 -22.07
N TYR A 43 11.63 -16.41 -21.17
CA TYR A 43 11.07 -15.92 -19.92
C TYR A 43 11.96 -16.32 -18.76
N VAL A 44 12.39 -15.33 -17.98
CA VAL A 44 13.10 -15.53 -16.71
C VAL A 44 12.09 -15.36 -15.58
N LEU A 45 11.94 -16.40 -14.77
CA LEU A 45 11.02 -16.41 -13.63
C LEU A 45 11.82 -16.43 -12.33
N GLU A 46 11.71 -15.36 -11.55
CA GLU A 46 12.25 -15.31 -10.19
C GLU A 46 11.15 -15.73 -9.20
N LEU A 47 11.43 -16.75 -8.40
CA LEU A 47 10.52 -17.24 -7.37
C LEU A 47 10.84 -16.60 -6.02
N TYR A 48 9.79 -16.20 -5.31
CA TYR A 48 9.88 -15.58 -3.99
C TYR A 48 9.24 -16.50 -2.94
N ALA A 49 9.79 -16.50 -1.74
CA ALA A 49 9.23 -17.29 -0.64
C ALA A 49 7.90 -16.69 -0.18
N PRO A 50 6.94 -17.52 0.27
CA PRO A 50 5.75 -17.02 0.92
C PRO A 50 6.12 -16.30 2.23
N LYS A 51 5.26 -15.37 2.66
CA LYS A 51 5.36 -14.75 3.98
C LYS A 51 5.22 -15.82 5.07
N ASP A 52 5.96 -15.65 6.17
CA ASP A 52 5.74 -16.45 7.37
C ASP A 52 4.37 -16.12 7.99
N PRO A 53 3.79 -17.02 8.82
CA PRO A 53 2.45 -16.82 9.37
C PRO A 53 2.28 -15.52 10.16
N ALA A 54 3.32 -15.05 10.86
CA ALA A 54 3.24 -13.81 11.62
C ALA A 54 3.20 -12.62 10.66
N ALA A 55 4.11 -12.52 9.69
CA ALA A 55 4.11 -11.47 8.68
C ALA A 55 2.85 -11.50 7.79
N PHE A 56 2.34 -12.69 7.46
CA PHE A 56 1.08 -12.85 6.72
C PHE A 56 -0.11 -12.34 7.54
N SER A 57 -0.17 -12.67 8.84
CA SER A 57 -1.27 -12.24 9.72
C SER A 57 -1.28 -10.73 10.00
N GLN A 58 -0.12 -10.08 9.93
CA GLN A 58 0.00 -8.63 10.04
C GLN A 58 -0.37 -7.91 8.74
N ASP A 59 -0.31 -8.60 7.60
CA ASP A 59 -0.71 -8.04 6.31
C ASP A 59 -2.23 -8.04 6.18
N GLN A 60 -2.82 -6.86 6.36
CA GLN A 60 -4.26 -6.67 6.33
C GLN A 60 -4.88 -6.97 4.96
N ILE A 61 -4.13 -6.86 3.85
CA ILE A 61 -4.63 -7.19 2.52
C ILE A 61 -4.79 -8.71 2.42
N PHE A 62 -3.76 -9.46 2.77
CA PHE A 62 -3.79 -10.92 2.72
C PHE A 62 -4.79 -11.52 3.70
N MET A 63 -4.88 -10.97 4.91
CA MET A 63 -5.86 -11.41 5.90
C MET A 63 -7.31 -11.20 5.47
N ASN A 64 -7.60 -10.08 4.81
CA ASN A 64 -8.93 -9.84 4.27
C ASN A 64 -9.23 -10.78 3.09
N LEU A 65 -8.28 -10.97 2.17
CA LEU A 65 -8.45 -11.88 1.05
C LEU A 65 -8.69 -13.33 1.52
N LEU A 66 -7.91 -13.78 2.51
CA LEU A 66 -8.07 -15.09 3.12
C LEU A 66 -9.47 -15.24 3.73
N ASN A 67 -9.93 -14.21 4.44
CA ASN A 67 -11.25 -14.17 5.06
C ASN A 67 -12.40 -14.12 4.04
N ASP A 68 -12.21 -13.44 2.92
CA ASP A 68 -13.20 -13.41 1.82
C ASP A 68 -13.33 -14.78 1.14
N VAL A 69 -12.22 -15.53 1.02
CA VAL A 69 -12.20 -16.86 0.39
C VAL A 69 -12.73 -17.96 1.32
N LEU A 70 -12.29 -17.97 2.59
CA LEU A 70 -12.61 -19.05 3.54
C LEU A 70 -13.80 -18.73 4.47
N GLY A 71 -14.09 -17.45 4.67
CA GLY A 71 -15.01 -16.96 5.68
C GLY A 71 -14.39 -16.86 7.08
N PRO A 72 -15.04 -16.12 8.01
CA PRO A 72 -14.43 -15.73 9.28
C PRO A 72 -14.17 -16.89 10.23
N ARG A 73 -15.02 -17.93 10.21
CA ARG A 73 -14.82 -19.12 11.05
C ARG A 73 -13.57 -19.90 10.63
N HIS A 74 -13.53 -20.34 9.37
CA HIS A 74 -12.41 -21.14 8.86
C HIS A 74 -11.09 -20.35 8.85
N THR A 75 -11.14 -19.03 8.68
CA THR A 75 -9.95 -18.18 8.80
C THR A 75 -9.40 -18.21 10.22
N GLN A 76 -10.26 -18.07 11.22
CA GLN A 76 -9.85 -18.15 12.63
C GLN A 76 -9.29 -19.54 12.97
N ASP A 77 -9.91 -20.61 12.46
CA ASP A 77 -9.44 -21.98 12.65
C ASP A 77 -8.05 -22.18 12.01
N LEU A 78 -7.83 -21.67 10.79
CA LEU A 78 -6.53 -21.73 10.11
C LEU A 78 -5.46 -20.95 10.89
N LEU A 79 -5.76 -19.75 11.38
CA LEU A 79 -4.82 -18.97 12.20
C LEU A 79 -4.46 -19.71 13.49
N SER A 80 -5.41 -20.43 14.09
CA SER A 80 -5.17 -21.18 15.32
C SER A 80 -4.08 -22.25 15.17
N LEU A 81 -3.93 -22.83 13.96
CA LEU A 81 -2.85 -23.78 13.66
C LEU A 81 -1.45 -23.16 13.75
N PHE A 82 -1.35 -21.83 13.62
CA PHE A 82 -0.09 -21.09 13.68
C PHE A 82 0.10 -20.34 15.01
N THR A 83 -0.83 -20.51 15.96
CA THR A 83 -0.66 -19.98 17.32
C THR A 83 -0.14 -21.07 18.25
N LEU A 84 0.75 -20.71 19.18
CA LEU A 84 1.21 -21.65 20.21
C LEU A 84 0.04 -22.14 21.05
N ASP A 85 0.02 -23.44 21.36
CA ASP A 85 -1.01 -24.05 22.18
C ASP A 85 -1.07 -23.40 23.57
N ARG A 86 -2.26 -22.94 23.95
CA ARG A 86 -2.51 -22.33 25.26
C ARG A 86 -2.26 -23.29 26.44
N GLU A 87 -2.12 -24.59 26.18
CA GLU A 87 -1.98 -25.60 27.22
C GLU A 87 -0.65 -25.55 27.99
N THR A 88 0.34 -24.77 27.53
CA THR A 88 1.66 -24.63 28.18
C THR A 88 1.74 -23.45 29.15
N LEU A 89 0.76 -22.54 29.15
CA LEU A 89 0.78 -21.27 29.91
C LEU A 89 0.97 -21.43 31.43
N ASN A 90 0.69 -22.61 32.00
CA ASN A 90 0.84 -22.91 33.44
C ASN A 90 1.60 -24.22 33.70
N LYS A 91 2.41 -24.68 32.75
CA LYS A 91 3.21 -25.90 32.90
C LYS A 91 4.67 -25.53 33.10
N GLU A 92 5.37 -26.32 33.90
CA GLU A 92 6.81 -26.20 34.06
C GLU A 92 7.50 -26.73 32.80
N GLU A 93 8.42 -25.94 32.24
CA GLU A 93 9.25 -26.37 31.12
C GLU A 93 10.29 -27.37 31.62
N VAL A 94 10.24 -28.61 31.12
CA VAL A 94 11.20 -29.68 31.44
C VAL A 94 12.02 -30.11 30.22
N THR A 95 12.10 -29.23 29.21
CA THR A 95 12.84 -29.47 27.96
C THR A 95 14.33 -29.63 28.27
N SER A 96 14.93 -30.77 27.93
CA SER A 96 16.37 -30.94 28.03
C SER A 96 17.11 -29.94 27.15
N THR A 97 18.19 -29.37 27.68
CA THR A 97 18.99 -28.42 26.92
C THR A 97 19.85 -29.14 25.88
N PHE A 98 20.25 -28.43 24.82
CA PHE A 98 21.14 -29.01 23.80
C PHE A 98 22.46 -29.53 24.41
N ALA A 99 23.01 -28.79 25.37
CA ALA A 99 24.23 -29.17 26.06
C ALA A 99 24.08 -30.48 26.84
N GLU A 100 22.94 -30.71 27.51
CA GLU A 100 22.67 -31.95 28.24
C GLU A 100 22.70 -33.21 27.36
N ILE A 101 22.26 -33.09 26.10
CA ILE A 101 22.12 -34.24 25.20
C ILE A 101 23.33 -34.42 24.28
N TYR A 102 23.97 -33.33 23.88
CA TYR A 102 24.94 -33.33 22.77
C TYR A 102 26.33 -32.82 23.12
N ALA A 103 26.62 -32.43 24.37
CA ALA A 103 27.94 -31.91 24.76
C ALA A 103 29.11 -32.79 24.27
N ASP A 104 28.98 -34.12 24.38
CA ASP A 104 30.03 -35.07 24.00
C ASP A 104 30.29 -35.14 22.48
N ARG A 105 29.36 -34.62 21.66
CA ARG A 105 29.46 -34.63 20.18
C ARG A 105 29.96 -33.31 19.60
N ILE A 106 30.05 -32.24 20.40
CA ILE A 106 30.44 -30.91 19.93
C ILE A 106 31.93 -30.86 19.57
N PHE A 107 32.77 -31.65 20.23
CA PHE A 107 34.22 -31.65 20.02
C PHE A 107 34.68 -32.15 18.63
N ASP A 108 33.80 -32.84 17.87
CA ASP A 108 34.11 -33.39 16.54
C ASP A 108 33.47 -32.59 15.37
N ILE A 109 32.77 -31.48 15.63
CA ILE A 109 32.11 -30.69 14.58
C ILE A 109 33.14 -29.76 13.90
N LYS A 110 33.76 -30.24 12.82
CA LYS A 110 34.55 -29.41 11.89
C LYS A 110 33.60 -28.73 10.89
N GLY A 111 33.07 -27.56 11.28
CA GLY A 111 31.98 -26.88 10.57
C GLY A 111 32.37 -25.92 9.43
N ASP A 112 33.64 -25.77 9.08
CA ASP A 112 34.09 -24.62 8.28
C ASP A 112 33.88 -24.72 6.75
N ASP A 113 33.40 -25.86 6.22
CA ASP A 113 33.36 -26.10 4.76
C ASP A 113 32.00 -26.49 4.18
N LEU A 114 30.91 -26.56 4.97
CA LEU A 114 29.63 -27.04 4.45
C LEU A 114 28.82 -25.99 3.67
N TYR A 115 29.01 -24.70 3.94
CA TYR A 115 28.33 -23.62 3.23
C TYR A 115 29.19 -22.35 3.21
N LYS A 116 29.66 -21.96 2.03
CA LYS A 116 30.49 -20.74 1.79
C LYS A 116 29.71 -19.66 1.01
N GLY A 117 28.38 -19.74 1.02
CA GLY A 117 27.53 -18.75 0.38
C GLY A 117 27.28 -17.54 1.27
N GLU A 118 26.71 -16.50 0.67
CA GLU A 118 26.02 -15.42 1.40
C GLU A 118 24.97 -16.03 2.36
N PRO A 119 24.70 -15.42 3.52
CA PRO A 119 23.64 -15.89 4.41
C PRO A 119 22.33 -16.08 3.64
N LEU A 120 21.69 -17.25 3.79
CA LEU A 120 20.42 -17.53 3.15
C LEU A 120 19.34 -16.60 3.71
N GLU A 121 18.89 -15.64 2.90
CA GLU A 121 17.80 -14.72 3.25
C GLU A 121 16.49 -15.15 2.58
N ASN A 122 15.38 -15.08 3.32
CA ASN A 122 14.04 -15.21 2.76
C ASN A 122 13.70 -13.93 1.98
N VAL A 123 13.90 -13.94 0.67
CA VAL A 123 13.48 -12.83 -0.19
C VAL A 123 11.96 -12.88 -0.36
N VAL A 124 11.26 -11.99 0.35
CA VAL A 124 9.80 -11.81 0.29
C VAL A 124 9.49 -10.68 -0.70
N GLY A 125 8.57 -10.91 -1.63
CA GLY A 125 8.12 -9.88 -2.58
C GLY A 125 7.35 -8.75 -1.89
N ASN A 126 7.80 -7.50 -2.05
CA ASN A 126 7.04 -6.30 -1.69
C ASN A 126 6.22 -5.78 -2.88
N ILE A 127 5.06 -5.16 -2.58
CA ILE A 127 4.24 -4.43 -3.57
C ILE A 127 5.10 -3.31 -4.17
N LYS A 128 5.11 -3.19 -5.50
CA LYS A 128 5.86 -2.14 -6.23
C LYS A 128 5.39 -0.75 -5.78
N PHE A 129 6.32 0.06 -5.29
CA PHE A 129 6.14 1.50 -5.07
C PHE A 129 6.45 2.26 -6.37
N GLU A 130 5.84 3.42 -6.55
CA GLU A 130 6.24 4.38 -7.61
C GLU A 130 7.54 5.12 -7.28
N PHE A 131 8.21 4.85 -6.15
CA PHE A 131 9.50 5.44 -5.80
C PHE A 131 10.66 4.51 -6.16
N ASP A 132 11.50 4.93 -7.10
CA ASP A 132 12.69 4.18 -7.48
C ASP A 132 13.84 4.46 -6.51
N ARG A 133 13.93 3.64 -5.46
CA ARG A 133 14.99 3.71 -4.45
C ARG A 133 16.39 3.60 -5.08
N ALA A 134 16.57 2.79 -6.11
CA ALA A 134 17.87 2.62 -6.75
C ALA A 134 18.26 3.89 -7.49
N ALA A 135 17.34 4.51 -8.24
CA ALA A 135 17.56 5.80 -8.86
C ALA A 135 17.89 6.89 -7.84
N PHE A 136 17.10 7.00 -6.75
CA PHE A 136 17.35 7.95 -5.66
C PHE A 136 18.76 7.80 -5.08
N VAL A 137 19.17 6.58 -4.70
CA VAL A 137 20.49 6.31 -4.11
C VAL A 137 21.62 6.62 -5.10
N ASN A 138 21.42 6.30 -6.39
CA ASN A 138 22.38 6.61 -7.44
C ASN A 138 22.58 8.12 -7.62
N ILE A 139 21.49 8.90 -7.64
CA ILE A 139 21.54 10.37 -7.73
C ILE A 139 22.25 10.94 -6.50
N LEU A 140 21.87 10.49 -5.31
CA LEU A 140 22.47 10.94 -4.05
C LEU A 140 24.00 10.70 -4.03
N THR A 141 24.44 9.54 -4.51
CA THR A 141 25.86 9.20 -4.60
C THR A 141 26.58 10.06 -5.65
N ARG A 142 26.00 10.21 -6.85
CA ARG A 142 26.65 10.89 -7.97
C ARG A 142 26.69 12.40 -7.81
N GLU A 143 25.58 13.00 -7.40
CA GLU A 143 25.39 14.47 -7.38
C GLU A 143 25.72 15.07 -6.01
N ARG A 144 25.32 14.39 -4.92
CA ARG A 144 25.52 14.89 -3.55
C ARG A 144 26.73 14.29 -2.84
N LYS A 145 27.39 13.30 -3.45
CA LYS A 145 28.57 12.59 -2.91
C LYS A 145 28.32 11.90 -1.57
N ILE A 146 27.07 11.50 -1.30
CA ILE A 146 26.70 10.76 -0.10
C ILE A 146 26.55 9.29 -0.49
N LEU A 147 27.36 8.41 0.11
CA LEU A 147 27.34 6.98 -0.17
C LEU A 147 26.08 6.31 0.40
N PRO A 148 25.61 5.18 -0.17
CA PRO A 148 24.45 4.46 0.36
C PRO A 148 24.65 4.02 1.82
N SER A 149 25.88 3.64 2.18
CA SER A 149 26.29 3.27 3.54
C SER A 149 26.32 4.44 4.52
N ALA A 150 26.20 5.69 4.03
CA ALA A 150 26.17 6.86 4.88
C ALA A 150 24.81 7.09 5.56
N LEU A 151 23.74 6.47 5.06
CA LEU A 151 22.39 6.57 5.59
C LEU A 151 21.94 5.23 6.17
N SER A 152 21.22 5.27 7.29
CA SER A 152 20.58 4.09 7.87
C SER A 152 19.35 3.66 7.07
N ALA A 153 18.89 2.42 7.28
CA ALA A 153 17.64 1.94 6.71
C ALA A 153 16.43 2.80 7.13
N GLU A 154 16.44 3.34 8.35
CA GLU A 154 15.39 4.24 8.83
C GLU A 154 15.42 5.61 8.15
N GLU A 155 16.60 6.16 7.89
CA GLU A 155 16.75 7.43 7.17
C GLU A 155 16.27 7.30 5.72
N LEU A 156 16.61 6.19 5.07
CA LEU A 156 16.11 5.88 3.73
C LEU A 156 14.59 5.75 3.71
N LYS A 157 14.00 5.05 4.69
CA LYS A 157 12.54 4.95 4.83
C LYS A 157 11.89 6.32 5.04
N LYS A 158 12.47 7.20 5.87
CA LYS A 158 11.96 8.57 6.08
C LYS A 158 12.04 9.43 4.81
N ALA A 159 13.07 9.26 3.98
CA ALA A 159 13.17 9.94 2.69
C ALA A 159 12.06 9.49 1.73
N GLU A 160 11.82 8.17 1.61
CA GLU A 160 10.73 7.60 0.81
C GLU A 160 9.36 8.11 1.27
N GLN A 161 9.16 8.14 2.58
CA GLN A 161 7.98 8.67 3.25
C GLN A 161 7.71 10.14 2.90
N MET A 162 8.74 10.98 2.88
CA MET A 162 8.61 12.37 2.46
C MET A 162 8.32 12.51 0.97
N ALA A 163 8.96 11.67 0.14
CA ALA A 163 8.70 11.66 -1.28
C ALA A 163 7.24 11.33 -1.59
N GLY A 164 6.65 10.35 -0.92
CA GLY A 164 5.23 10.02 -1.05
C GLY A 164 4.30 11.15 -0.61
N LEU A 165 4.54 11.72 0.57
CA LEU A 165 3.67 12.73 1.17
C LEU A 165 3.65 14.07 0.40
N TYR A 166 4.80 14.45 -0.19
CA TYR A 166 4.95 15.69 -0.97
C TYR A 166 4.97 15.45 -2.49
N ASN A 167 4.73 14.21 -2.93
CA ASN A 167 4.78 13.78 -4.32
C ASN A 167 6.09 14.14 -5.05
N LEU A 168 7.24 14.00 -4.37
CA LEU A 168 8.54 14.40 -4.89
C LEU A 168 9.09 13.37 -5.88
N THR A 169 9.83 13.84 -6.88
CA THR A 169 10.67 12.98 -7.72
C THR A 169 11.88 12.46 -6.95
N GLU A 170 12.49 11.40 -7.46
CA GLU A 170 13.71 10.81 -6.90
C GLU A 170 14.86 11.83 -6.89
N VAL A 171 14.94 12.66 -7.93
CA VAL A 171 15.90 13.78 -8.04
C VAL A 171 15.64 14.83 -6.96
N ALA A 172 14.40 15.34 -6.86
CA ALA A 172 14.05 16.34 -5.86
C ALA A 172 14.26 15.82 -4.44
N THR A 173 13.95 14.54 -4.19
CA THR A 173 14.18 13.89 -2.89
C THR A 173 15.68 13.82 -2.57
N ALA A 174 16.53 13.42 -3.53
CA ALA A 174 17.98 13.37 -3.35
C ALA A 174 18.58 14.76 -3.10
N GLU A 175 18.11 15.79 -3.81
CA GLU A 175 18.50 17.17 -3.54
C GLU A 175 18.16 17.56 -2.10
N ARG A 176 16.89 17.40 -1.70
CA ARG A 176 16.45 17.81 -0.36
C ARG A 176 17.20 17.04 0.73
N VAL A 177 17.33 15.71 0.61
CA VAL A 177 18.09 14.90 1.57
C VAL A 177 19.53 15.42 1.68
N GLY A 178 20.16 15.77 0.56
CA GLY A 178 21.50 16.36 0.60
C GLY A 178 21.56 17.78 1.17
N ASP A 179 20.50 18.59 1.08
CA ASP A 179 20.47 19.96 1.65
C ASP A 179 20.46 19.91 3.18
N PHE A 180 19.84 18.87 3.75
CA PHE A 180 19.68 18.66 5.18
C PHE A 180 20.59 17.56 5.75
N TYR A 181 21.61 17.14 4.99
CA TYR A 181 22.57 16.12 5.40
C TYR A 181 23.77 16.75 6.12
N ASP A 182 24.10 16.19 7.29
CA ASP A 182 25.30 16.52 8.07
C ASP A 182 26.07 15.24 8.43
N ALA A 183 27.28 15.10 7.87
CA ALA A 183 28.15 13.96 8.11
C ALA A 183 28.68 13.88 9.55
N LEU A 184 28.65 14.98 10.31
CA LEU A 184 29.14 15.05 11.69
C LEU A 184 28.14 14.43 12.70
N GLN A 185 26.88 14.31 12.32
CA GLN A 185 25.86 13.69 13.15
C GLN A 185 26.03 12.17 13.24
N PRO A 186 25.54 11.54 14.33
CA PRO A 186 25.61 10.10 14.48
C PRO A 186 24.83 9.38 13.39
N PHE A 187 25.31 8.20 13.00
CA PHE A 187 24.64 7.34 12.03
C PHE A 187 23.20 7.05 12.45
N GLY A 188 22.24 7.25 11.54
CA GLY A 188 20.80 7.20 11.84
C GLY A 188 20.16 8.56 12.13
N ALA A 189 20.94 9.63 12.29
CA ALA A 189 20.47 11.00 12.49
C ALA A 189 21.25 12.04 11.66
N ARG A 190 21.82 11.62 10.52
CA ARG A 190 22.60 12.47 9.62
C ARG A 190 21.75 13.37 8.76
N VAL A 191 20.47 13.06 8.59
CA VAL A 191 19.52 13.91 7.87
C VAL A 191 18.53 14.54 8.83
N ASP A 192 18.46 15.87 8.86
CA ASP A 192 17.45 16.60 9.64
C ASP A 192 16.10 16.62 8.90
N PHE A 193 15.35 15.53 9.07
CA PHE A 193 13.99 15.41 8.53
C PHE A 193 13.00 16.40 9.14
N VAL A 194 13.26 16.95 10.33
CA VAL A 194 12.35 17.93 10.95
C VAL A 194 12.46 19.27 10.21
N ALA A 195 13.70 19.72 9.99
CA ALA A 195 13.97 20.92 9.20
C ALA A 195 13.51 20.74 7.74
N MET A 196 13.78 19.59 7.14
CA MET A 196 13.31 19.26 5.79
C MET A 196 11.79 19.34 5.68
N ASN A 197 11.06 18.78 6.64
CA ASN A 197 9.59 18.81 6.64
C ASN A 197 9.06 20.24 6.69
N LYS A 198 9.63 21.07 7.58
CA LYS A 198 9.23 22.47 7.73
C LYS A 198 9.49 23.26 6.43
N HIS A 199 10.64 23.03 5.79
CA HIS A 199 10.98 23.64 4.52
C HIS A 199 9.99 23.25 3.41
N LEU A 200 9.65 21.96 3.30
CA LEU A 200 8.65 21.49 2.34
C LEU A 200 7.26 22.10 2.59
N GLN A 201 6.82 22.21 3.85
CA GLN A 201 5.58 22.90 4.21
C GLN A 201 5.57 24.39 3.86
N GLU A 202 6.73 25.05 3.89
CA GLU A 202 6.87 26.43 3.46
C GLU A 202 6.82 26.55 1.93
N LEU A 203 7.48 25.66 1.20
CA LEU A 203 7.45 25.62 -0.26
C LEU A 203 6.06 25.40 -0.84
N VAL A 204 5.24 24.58 -0.17
CA VAL A 204 3.84 24.31 -0.53
C VAL A 204 3.02 25.60 -0.69
N LYS A 205 3.35 26.66 0.05
CA LYS A 205 2.67 27.97 -0.04
C LYS A 205 2.96 28.70 -1.35
N TYR A 206 3.99 28.28 -2.08
CA TYR A 206 4.45 28.90 -3.32
C TYR A 206 4.43 27.87 -4.46
N PRO A 207 3.29 27.70 -5.15
CA PRO A 207 3.11 26.65 -6.17
C PRO A 207 4.16 26.67 -7.31
N VAL A 208 4.72 27.85 -7.62
CA VAL A 208 5.78 28.01 -8.63
C VAL A 208 7.06 27.26 -8.22
N LEU A 209 7.35 27.16 -6.92
CA LEU A 209 8.53 26.50 -6.39
C LEU A 209 8.27 25.03 -6.08
N SER A 210 7.05 24.66 -5.68
CA SER A 210 6.73 23.28 -5.31
C SER A 210 6.37 22.38 -6.50
N LYS A 211 5.71 22.91 -7.54
CA LYS A 211 5.31 22.11 -8.73
C LYS A 211 6.49 21.45 -9.48
N PRO A 212 7.64 22.12 -9.72
CA PRO A 212 8.75 21.52 -10.46
C PRO A 212 9.40 20.33 -9.76
N LEU A 213 9.20 20.19 -8.45
CA LEU A 213 9.77 19.11 -7.65
C LEU A 213 9.01 17.78 -7.82
N ARG A 214 7.83 17.83 -8.47
CA ARG A 214 6.88 16.73 -8.48
C ARG A 214 6.99 15.86 -9.71
N ARG A 215 6.42 14.66 -9.60
CA ARG A 215 6.27 13.75 -10.72
C ARG A 215 5.37 14.39 -11.79
N PRO A 216 5.76 14.36 -13.07
CA PRO A 216 4.89 14.81 -14.16
C PRO A 216 3.70 13.87 -14.26
N VAL A 217 2.50 14.43 -14.39
CA VAL A 217 1.25 13.67 -14.51
C VAL A 217 0.55 14.03 -15.80
N GLN A 218 -0.10 13.05 -16.41
CA GLN A 218 -0.90 13.26 -17.61
C GLN A 218 -2.29 13.75 -17.22
N GLU A 219 -2.60 14.99 -17.56
CA GLU A 219 -3.91 15.58 -17.30
C GLU A 219 -4.98 15.04 -18.25
N LEU A 220 -6.19 14.85 -17.74
CA LEU A 220 -7.36 14.51 -18.55
C LEU A 220 -7.77 15.72 -19.39
N ALA A 221 -8.08 15.48 -20.66
CA ALA A 221 -8.55 16.51 -21.58
C ALA A 221 -10.02 16.87 -21.31
N GLY A 222 -10.34 18.16 -21.27
CA GLY A 222 -11.71 18.68 -21.15
C GLY A 222 -11.84 19.83 -20.16
N GLU A 223 -12.92 20.60 -20.27
CA GLU A 223 -13.10 21.84 -19.49
C GLU A 223 -14.12 21.73 -18.34
N SER A 224 -14.72 20.56 -18.15
CA SER A 224 -15.74 20.37 -17.11
C SER A 224 -15.17 20.56 -15.71
N GLN A 225 -15.99 21.04 -14.78
CA GLN A 225 -15.57 21.25 -13.38
C GLN A 225 -15.11 19.94 -12.72
N LYS A 226 -15.72 18.81 -13.08
CA LYS A 226 -15.32 17.48 -12.58
C LYS A 226 -13.93 17.08 -13.09
N ILE A 227 -13.65 17.29 -14.39
CA ILE A 227 -12.32 17.02 -14.97
C ILE A 227 -11.25 17.90 -14.32
N LYS A 228 -11.52 19.20 -14.18
CA LYS A 228 -10.61 20.13 -13.49
C LYS A 228 -10.29 19.65 -12.07
N ARG A 229 -11.30 19.19 -11.32
CA ARG A 229 -11.09 18.68 -9.96
C ARG A 229 -10.28 17.39 -9.94
N ILE A 230 -10.50 16.46 -10.87
CA ILE A 230 -9.70 15.25 -11.01
C ILE A 230 -8.24 15.60 -11.32
N ASN A 231 -7.99 16.51 -12.27
CA ASN A 231 -6.64 16.95 -12.60
C ASN A 231 -5.95 17.62 -11.40
N LEU A 232 -6.67 18.35 -10.54
CA LEU A 232 -6.12 18.88 -9.28
C LEU A 232 -5.71 17.76 -8.32
N MET A 233 -6.54 16.72 -8.18
CA MET A 233 -6.20 15.55 -7.35
C MET A 233 -4.99 14.79 -7.90
N GLU A 234 -4.87 14.67 -9.22
CA GLU A 234 -3.72 14.01 -9.87
C GLU A 234 -2.41 14.80 -9.66
N THR A 235 -2.48 16.13 -9.66
CA THR A 235 -1.28 16.98 -9.71
C THR A 235 -0.81 17.50 -8.35
N TYR A 236 -1.69 17.64 -7.36
CA TYR A 236 -1.36 18.19 -6.04
C TYR A 236 -0.77 17.12 -5.12
N SER A 237 0.15 17.52 -4.23
CA SER A 237 0.46 16.65 -3.08
C SER A 237 -0.73 16.62 -2.10
N PRO A 238 -0.85 15.58 -1.27
CA PRO A 238 -1.84 15.47 -0.18
C PRO A 238 -1.96 16.73 0.67
N VAL A 239 -0.82 17.29 1.06
CA VAL A 239 -0.74 18.49 1.90
C VAL A 239 -1.28 19.70 1.14
N GLU A 240 -0.84 19.92 -0.10
CA GLU A 240 -1.31 21.04 -0.92
C GLU A 240 -2.79 20.93 -1.26
N PHE A 241 -3.28 19.73 -1.55
CA PHE A 241 -4.66 19.51 -1.93
C PHE A 241 -5.60 19.82 -0.76
N LEU A 242 -5.29 19.31 0.44
CA LEU A 242 -6.08 19.63 1.63
C LEU A 242 -5.99 21.11 1.99
N GLN A 243 -4.81 21.74 1.85
CA GLN A 243 -4.68 23.19 2.05
C GLN A 243 -5.49 23.99 1.02
N TYR A 244 -5.53 23.54 -0.24
CA TYR A 244 -6.35 24.13 -1.29
C TYR A 244 -7.84 24.04 -0.96
N LEU A 245 -8.32 22.89 -0.47
CA LEU A 245 -9.71 22.72 -0.01
C LEU A 245 -10.04 23.61 1.20
N ASN A 246 -9.06 23.90 2.05
CA ASN A 246 -9.18 24.81 3.20
C ASN A 246 -8.91 26.28 2.85
N GLU A 247 -9.01 26.66 1.58
CA GLU A 247 -8.82 28.04 1.08
C GLU A 247 -7.46 28.65 1.47
N GLY A 248 -6.42 27.82 1.56
CA GLY A 248 -5.06 28.25 1.92
C GLY A 248 -4.76 28.23 3.42
N THR A 249 -5.73 27.89 4.26
CA THR A 249 -5.58 27.84 5.72
C THR A 249 -4.64 26.70 6.16
N LYS A 250 -3.91 26.91 7.27
CA LYS A 250 -3.00 25.91 7.83
C LYS A 250 -3.77 24.63 8.21
N ILE A 251 -3.22 23.48 7.82
CA ILE A 251 -3.75 22.16 8.16
C ILE A 251 -3.59 21.88 9.66
N ALA A 252 -4.64 21.34 10.29
CA ALA A 252 -4.57 20.92 11.68
C ALA A 252 -3.60 19.73 11.85
N PRO A 253 -2.87 19.62 12.98
CA PRO A 253 -1.97 18.49 13.22
C PRO A 253 -2.66 17.13 13.13
N ALA A 254 -3.93 17.05 13.52
CA ALA A 254 -4.73 15.82 13.43
C ALA A 254 -4.92 15.36 11.98
N ASP A 255 -5.27 16.29 11.07
CA ASP A 255 -5.49 16.00 9.65
C ASP A 255 -4.17 15.72 8.94
N TYR A 256 -3.10 16.47 9.27
CA TYR A 256 -1.76 16.20 8.76
C TYR A 256 -1.33 14.76 9.08
N ASN A 257 -1.54 14.32 10.32
CA ASN A 257 -1.24 12.95 10.73
C ASN A 257 -2.09 11.91 9.96
N ILE A 258 -3.32 12.24 9.58
CA ILE A 258 -4.13 11.36 8.72
C ILE A 258 -3.46 11.20 7.35
N LEU A 259 -3.04 12.30 6.71
CA LEU A 259 -2.33 12.25 5.42
C LEU A 259 -1.02 11.44 5.50
N THR A 260 -0.27 11.61 6.59
CA THR A 260 0.93 10.82 6.87
C THR A 260 0.60 9.34 7.00
N THR A 261 -0.43 8.98 7.76
CA THR A 261 -0.91 7.58 7.92
C THR A 261 -1.28 6.98 6.55
N LEU A 262 -2.03 7.73 5.73
CA LEU A 262 -2.45 7.28 4.40
C LEU A 262 -1.28 7.05 3.43
N SER A 263 -0.29 7.94 3.47
CA SER A 263 0.89 7.83 2.61
C SER A 263 1.84 6.72 3.08
N HIS A 264 2.01 6.54 4.39
CA HIS A 264 3.07 5.68 4.93
C HIS A 264 2.58 4.28 5.28
N ASP A 265 1.47 4.19 6.00
CA ASP A 265 0.97 2.92 6.53
C ASP A 265 0.10 2.21 5.50
N TYR A 266 -0.71 2.97 4.75
CA TYR A 266 -1.54 2.44 3.66
C TYR A 266 -0.86 2.47 2.29
N ASN A 267 0.30 3.13 2.19
CA ASN A 267 1.08 3.24 0.97
C ASN A 267 0.27 3.74 -0.25
N LEU A 268 -0.65 4.68 -0.02
CA LEU A 268 -1.46 5.24 -1.09
C LEU A 268 -0.69 6.32 -1.85
N LEU A 269 -0.93 6.38 -3.17
CA LEU A 269 -0.37 7.43 -4.01
C LEU A 269 -1.08 8.77 -3.76
N SER A 270 -0.37 9.87 -4.04
CA SER A 270 -0.90 11.23 -3.88
C SER A 270 -2.28 11.44 -4.54
N PRO A 271 -2.54 10.99 -5.78
CA PRO A 271 -3.86 11.10 -6.40
C PRO A 271 -4.98 10.39 -5.64
N VAL A 272 -4.67 9.22 -5.10
CA VAL A 272 -5.61 8.37 -4.36
C VAL A 272 -5.92 8.96 -3.00
N ILE A 273 -4.91 9.48 -2.30
CA ILE A 273 -5.08 10.21 -1.04
C ILE A 273 -5.96 11.43 -1.27
N ASN A 274 -5.69 12.22 -2.31
CA ASN A 274 -6.46 13.41 -2.65
C ASN A 274 -7.93 13.08 -2.92
N ALA A 275 -8.20 12.03 -3.71
CA ALA A 275 -9.56 11.56 -3.96
C ALA A 275 -10.28 11.10 -2.70
N LEU A 276 -9.59 10.36 -1.83
CA LEU A 276 -10.13 9.91 -0.55
C LEU A 276 -10.46 11.08 0.40
N VAL A 277 -9.57 12.06 0.49
CA VAL A 277 -9.78 13.29 1.27
C VAL A 277 -11.00 14.04 0.74
N TYR A 278 -11.04 14.27 -0.57
CA TYR A 278 -12.17 14.93 -1.23
C TYR A 278 -13.49 14.22 -0.95
N TYR A 279 -13.56 12.90 -1.17
CA TYR A 279 -14.75 12.09 -0.93
C TYR A 279 -15.21 12.17 0.53
N THR A 280 -14.27 12.08 1.47
CA THR A 280 -14.61 12.08 2.90
C THR A 280 -15.19 13.43 3.31
N LEU A 281 -14.57 14.54 2.92
CA LEU A 281 -15.07 15.88 3.24
C LEU A 281 -16.45 16.11 2.62
N TYR A 282 -16.64 15.67 1.38
CA TYR A 282 -17.92 15.82 0.66
C TYR A 282 -19.08 15.09 1.34
N HIS A 283 -18.84 13.88 1.86
CA HIS A 283 -19.90 13.05 2.47
C HIS A 283 -20.06 13.19 3.99
N ASN A 284 -19.19 13.95 4.67
CA ASN A 284 -19.20 14.06 6.14
C ASN A 284 -19.15 15.50 6.61
N ASN A 285 -20.00 16.38 6.06
CA ASN A 285 -20.13 17.78 6.50
C ASN A 285 -18.78 18.52 6.61
N ASN A 286 -17.87 18.27 5.67
CA ASN A 286 -16.52 18.83 5.65
C ASN A 286 -15.62 18.41 6.83
N GLU A 287 -15.86 17.23 7.42
CA GLU A 287 -15.02 16.64 8.47
C GLU A 287 -14.19 15.47 7.94
N LEU A 288 -12.90 15.46 8.28
CA LEU A 288 -11.98 14.37 7.94
C LEU A 288 -11.98 13.29 9.02
N ILE A 289 -13.03 12.45 9.04
CA ILE A 289 -13.23 11.43 10.08
C ILE A 289 -12.22 10.29 9.92
N ARG A 290 -11.20 10.23 10.79
CA ARG A 290 -10.09 9.25 10.76
C ARG A 290 -10.53 7.80 10.52
N ALA A 291 -11.47 7.29 11.31
CA ALA A 291 -11.91 5.89 11.22
C ALA A 291 -12.53 5.54 9.85
N LEU A 292 -13.24 6.50 9.24
CA LEU A 292 -13.82 6.31 7.91
C LEU A 292 -12.75 6.37 6.83
N VAL A 293 -11.84 7.33 6.95
CA VAL A 293 -10.70 7.51 6.04
C VAL A 293 -9.84 6.25 6.00
N GLU A 294 -9.45 5.72 7.16
CA GLU A 294 -8.63 4.50 7.28
C GLU A 294 -9.35 3.25 6.73
N LYS A 295 -10.66 3.13 6.96
CA LYS A 295 -11.49 2.05 6.39
C LYS A 295 -11.50 2.10 4.86
N ASN A 296 -11.70 3.29 4.29
CA ASN A 296 -11.74 3.48 2.85
C ASN A 296 -10.35 3.40 2.22
N ALA A 297 -9.30 3.84 2.92
CA ALA A 297 -7.91 3.66 2.52
C ALA A 297 -7.56 2.17 2.39
N SER A 298 -7.98 1.36 3.36
CA SER A 298 -7.82 -0.10 3.31
C SER A 298 -8.50 -0.70 2.07
N LEU A 299 -9.67 -0.18 1.68
CA LEU A 299 -10.39 -0.62 0.47
C LEU A 299 -9.62 -0.26 -0.81
N LEU A 300 -9.17 0.98 -0.93
CA LEU A 300 -8.44 1.47 -2.09
C LEU A 300 -7.10 0.75 -2.27
N ALA A 301 -6.37 0.53 -1.17
CA ALA A 301 -5.13 -0.22 -1.17
C ALA A 301 -5.33 -1.67 -1.64
N ARG A 302 -6.37 -2.37 -1.14
CA ARG A 302 -6.71 -3.73 -1.59
C ARG A 302 -7.04 -3.80 -3.08
N ASN A 303 -7.72 -2.77 -3.59
CA ASN A 303 -8.10 -2.68 -4.99
C ASN A 303 -6.95 -2.20 -5.89
N LYS A 304 -5.76 -1.91 -5.33
CA LYS A 304 -4.58 -1.44 -6.05
C LYS A 304 -4.88 -0.21 -6.91
N VAL A 305 -5.75 0.66 -6.40
CA VAL A 305 -6.13 1.90 -7.06
C VAL A 305 -4.92 2.83 -7.09
N THR A 306 -4.62 3.40 -8.25
CA THR A 306 -3.47 4.31 -8.43
C THR A 306 -3.85 5.72 -8.89
N THR A 307 -5.04 5.90 -9.44
CA THR A 307 -5.51 7.19 -9.98
C THR A 307 -6.63 7.78 -9.15
N ALA A 308 -6.78 9.11 -9.17
CA ALA A 308 -7.86 9.80 -8.50
C ALA A 308 -9.23 9.41 -9.07
N LEU A 309 -9.31 9.19 -10.39
CA LEU A 309 -10.56 8.79 -11.05
C LEU A 309 -11.03 7.40 -10.58
N ASP A 310 -10.14 6.41 -10.58
CA ASP A 310 -10.45 5.05 -10.13
C ASP A 310 -10.75 5.00 -8.62
N ALA A 311 -10.10 5.87 -7.84
CA ALA A 311 -10.41 6.03 -6.42
C ALA A 311 -11.84 6.53 -6.20
N LEU A 312 -12.27 7.56 -6.92
CA LEU A 312 -13.64 8.05 -6.82
C LEU A 312 -14.65 6.99 -7.29
N ASP A 313 -14.41 6.31 -8.40
CA ASP A 313 -15.31 5.23 -8.86
C ASP A 313 -15.42 4.11 -7.82
N THR A 314 -14.29 3.75 -7.19
CA THR A 314 -14.29 2.74 -6.13
C THR A 314 -15.08 3.17 -4.89
N LEU A 315 -15.01 4.45 -4.50
CA LEU A 315 -15.68 4.99 -3.30
C LEU A 315 -17.17 5.28 -3.52
N GLU A 316 -17.56 5.68 -4.73
CA GLU A 316 -18.94 6.02 -5.10
C GLU A 316 -19.77 4.77 -5.46
N ARG A 317 -19.13 3.61 -5.70
CA ARG A 317 -19.85 2.36 -5.97
C ARG A 317 -20.80 2.04 -4.82
N PRO A 318 -22.11 1.87 -5.10
CA PRO A 318 -23.07 1.55 -4.06
C PRO A 318 -22.69 0.21 -3.44
N ILE A 319 -22.40 0.22 -2.14
CA ILE A 319 -22.25 -1.00 -1.36
C ILE A 319 -23.56 -1.76 -1.54
N LYS A 320 -23.53 -2.91 -2.23
CA LYS A 320 -24.67 -3.83 -2.24
C LYS A 320 -24.95 -4.16 -0.78
N LYS A 321 -25.95 -3.49 -0.19
CA LYS A 321 -26.43 -3.81 1.16
C LYS A 321 -26.78 -5.30 1.08
N ARG A 322 -25.94 -6.17 1.67
CA ARG A 322 -26.35 -7.54 1.98
C ARG A 322 -27.61 -7.35 2.83
N GLY A 323 -28.76 -7.65 2.23
CA GLY A 323 -30.05 -7.42 2.85
C GLY A 323 -30.00 -7.99 4.25
N ARG A 324 -30.18 -7.13 5.26
CA ARG A 324 -30.57 -7.63 6.57
C ARG A 324 -31.85 -8.40 6.31
N ALA A 325 -31.79 -9.73 6.45
CA ALA A 325 -32.99 -10.52 6.52
C ALA A 325 -33.89 -9.86 7.58
N PRO A 326 -35.18 -9.62 7.29
CA PRO A 326 -36.05 -8.94 8.23
C PRO A 326 -36.04 -9.76 9.53
N LYS A 327 -35.66 -9.11 10.65
CA LYS A 327 -35.86 -9.71 11.96
C LYS A 327 -37.34 -9.98 12.07
N LYS A 328 -37.73 -11.27 12.18
CA LYS A 328 -39.12 -11.64 12.51
C LYS A 328 -39.49 -10.88 13.78
N ALA A 329 -40.48 -9.99 13.67
CA ALA A 329 -41.07 -9.32 14.81
C ALA A 329 -41.71 -10.36 15.74
N PRO A 330 -41.65 -10.18 17.07
CA PRO A 330 -42.46 -10.97 17.96
C PRO A 330 -43.93 -10.55 17.78
N ILE A 331 -44.80 -11.55 17.69
CA ILE A 331 -46.25 -11.40 17.63
C ILE A 331 -46.72 -10.78 18.94
N LEU A 332 -47.35 -9.61 18.89
CA LEU A 332 -48.29 -9.11 19.90
C LEU A 332 -49.25 -8.12 19.21
N ASN A 333 -50.55 -8.41 19.31
CA ASN A 333 -51.66 -7.56 18.89
C ASN A 333 -51.64 -6.22 19.64
N ASP A 334 -51.88 -5.09 18.97
CA ASP A 334 -53.19 -4.44 18.90
C ASP A 334 -53.10 -3.08 18.18
N ASP A 335 -54.25 -2.62 17.72
CA ASP A 335 -54.51 -1.48 16.83
C ASP A 335 -53.77 -0.16 17.11
N LYS A 336 -53.22 0.42 16.03
CA LYS A 336 -53.39 1.85 15.62
C LYS A 336 -52.71 2.12 14.28
N LYS A 337 -53.51 2.58 13.31
CA LYS A 337 -53.04 3.13 12.02
C LYS A 337 -52.52 4.55 12.24
N GLU A 338 -51.26 4.79 11.91
CA GLU A 338 -50.75 6.12 11.55
C GLU A 338 -50.12 6.03 10.16
N GLU A 339 -50.51 6.97 9.31
CA GLU A 339 -50.16 7.07 7.89
C GLU A 339 -48.68 7.41 7.71
N ALA A 340 -47.97 6.60 6.93
CA ALA A 340 -46.61 6.91 6.48
C ALA A 340 -46.66 7.79 5.23
N THR A 341 -46.02 8.96 5.30
CA THR A 341 -45.73 9.81 4.15
C THR A 341 -44.79 9.10 3.17
N PRO A 342 -44.92 9.32 1.84
CA PRO A 342 -44.08 8.63 0.86
C PRO A 342 -42.62 9.08 0.97
N GLN A 343 -41.72 8.10 1.08
CA GLN A 343 -40.29 8.32 0.85
C GLN A 343 -40.09 8.74 -0.61
N VAL A 344 -39.40 9.85 -0.81
CA VAL A 344 -38.96 10.33 -2.12
C VAL A 344 -37.92 9.33 -2.65
N ASP A 345 -38.21 8.77 -3.81
CA ASP A 345 -37.35 7.85 -4.56
C ASP A 345 -36.24 8.69 -5.22
N ASP A 346 -35.06 8.79 -4.60
CA ASP A 346 -33.85 9.41 -5.18
C ASP A 346 -33.19 8.44 -6.19
N LEU A 347 -33.93 8.07 -7.24
CA LEU A 347 -33.45 7.13 -8.27
C LEU A 347 -33.06 7.78 -9.60
N ASP A 348 -33.04 9.11 -9.69
CA ASP A 348 -32.58 9.83 -10.87
C ASP A 348 -31.38 10.74 -10.54
N ASP A 349 -30.17 10.15 -10.55
CA ASP A 349 -28.93 10.93 -10.53
C ASP A 349 -28.35 11.02 -11.97
N PRO A 350 -28.44 12.18 -12.64
CA PRO A 350 -28.12 12.37 -14.07
C PRO A 350 -26.63 12.17 -14.45
N ILE A 351 -25.78 11.81 -13.48
CA ILE A 351 -24.33 11.62 -13.65
C ILE A 351 -24.01 10.39 -14.53
N TRP A 352 -24.86 9.37 -14.54
CA TRP A 352 -24.61 8.10 -15.24
C TRP A 352 -24.81 8.16 -16.76
N ASP A 353 -25.64 9.09 -17.25
CA ASP A 353 -25.98 9.17 -18.68
C ASP A 353 -24.95 9.94 -19.51
N GLU A 354 -24.11 10.76 -18.88
CA GLU A 354 -23.01 11.46 -19.57
C GLU A 354 -21.76 10.57 -19.70
N LEU A 355 -21.46 9.71 -18.72
CA LEU A 355 -20.30 8.81 -18.74
C LEU A 355 -20.39 7.74 -19.85
N LYS A 356 -21.60 7.32 -20.23
CA LYS A 356 -21.80 6.37 -21.34
C LYS A 356 -21.51 6.97 -22.72
N LYS A 357 -21.44 8.29 -22.84
CA LYS A 357 -21.22 8.99 -24.13
C LYS A 357 -19.75 9.21 -24.47
N LEU A 358 -18.82 8.82 -23.60
CA LEU A 358 -17.38 9.03 -23.75
C LEU A 358 -16.59 7.73 -24.04
N LYS A 359 -17.23 6.71 -24.64
CA LYS A 359 -16.52 5.52 -25.15
C LYS A 359 -16.12 5.68 -26.61
#